data_AF-X1GVZ2-F1
#
_entry.id   AF-X1GVZ2-F1
#
_cell.length_a   1.000
_cell.length_b   1.000
_cell.length_c   1.000
_cell.angle_alpha   90.00
_cell.angle_beta   90.00
_cell.angle_gamma   90.00
#
_symmetry.space_group_name_H-M   'P 1'
#
loop_
_entity.id
_entity.type
_entity.pdbx_description
1 polymer ?
#
loop_
_entity_poly.entity_id
_entity_poly.type
_entity_poly.pdbx_seq_one_letter_code
_entity_poly.pdbx_strand_id
1 'polypeptide(L)'
;MLYTLEEIANARDNIRKYAWARSDLEGVLRKCRPWLARSDDQIWGLATGQSVPRGIHVNPDLGCPQCGREVYRFGNYPWDICLERPWKLECPSCGEIWPKNDFAAFHKSGLGRGGVF
;
A
#
# COMPACT_ATOMS: atom_id res chain seq x y z
N MET A 1 -17.48 7.13 -17.06
CA MET A 1 -17.47 7.46 -15.62
C MET A 1 -18.21 6.35 -14.90
N LEU A 2 -17.64 5.75 -13.84
CA LEU A 2 -18.22 4.55 -13.20
C LEU A 2 -19.50 4.84 -12.40
N TYR A 3 -19.75 6.10 -12.01
CA TYR A 3 -20.95 6.53 -11.29
C TYR A 3 -21.54 7.79 -11.94
N THR A 4 -22.85 7.93 -11.92
CA THR A 4 -23.60 9.10 -12.36
C THR A 4 -23.55 10.24 -11.33
N LEU A 5 -23.87 11.46 -11.77
CA LEU A 5 -23.95 12.62 -10.86
C LEU A 5 -25.06 12.45 -9.81
N GLU A 6 -26.16 11.79 -10.17
CA GLU A 6 -27.27 11.49 -9.26
C GLU A 6 -26.84 10.51 -8.16
N GLU A 7 -26.12 9.44 -8.50
CA GLU A 7 -25.58 8.50 -7.51
C GLU A 7 -24.63 9.18 -6.53
N ILE A 8 -23.77 10.08 -7.01
CA ILE A 8 -22.87 10.87 -6.16
C ILE A 8 -23.65 11.80 -5.23
N ALA A 9 -24.70 12.46 -5.73
CA ALA A 9 -25.56 13.31 -4.92
C ALA A 9 -26.29 12.51 -3.83
N ASN A 10 -26.85 11.35 -4.19
CA ASN A 10 -27.52 10.44 -3.26
C ASN A 10 -26.56 9.94 -2.18
N ALA A 11 -25.32 9.58 -2.52
CA ALA A 11 -24.31 9.19 -1.53
C ALA A 11 -24.01 10.31 -0.53
N ARG A 12 -23.85 11.56 -1.01
CA ARG A 12 -23.63 12.74 -0.15
C ARG A 12 -24.81 13.02 0.78
N ASP A 13 -26.03 12.86 0.28
CA ASP A 13 -27.24 13.01 1.09
C ASP A 13 -27.37 11.91 2.14
N ASN A 14 -27.05 10.67 1.78
CA ASN A 14 -27.07 9.54 2.69
C ASN A 14 -26.10 9.73 3.86
N ILE A 15 -24.89 10.28 3.61
CA ILE A 15 -23.93 10.63 4.66
C ILE A 15 -24.55 11.61 5.68
N ARG A 16 -25.31 12.60 5.23
CA ARG A 16 -25.96 13.57 6.13
C ARG A 16 -27.06 12.90 6.97
N LYS A 17 -27.82 11.99 6.36
CA LYS A 17 -29.02 11.38 6.97
C LYS A 17 -28.71 10.19 7.86
N TYR A 18 -27.83 9.29 7.43
CA TYR A 18 -27.69 7.96 8.02
C TYR A 18 -26.36 7.74 8.72
N ALA A 19 -26.41 7.06 9.88
CA ALA A 19 -25.22 6.74 10.67
C ALA A 19 -24.29 5.76 9.96
N TRP A 20 -24.83 4.75 9.27
CA TRP A 20 -24.03 3.78 8.51
C TRP A 20 -23.20 4.48 7.42
N ALA A 21 -23.80 5.42 6.69
CA ALA A 21 -23.14 6.16 5.62
C ALA A 21 -22.01 7.06 6.15
N ARG A 22 -22.19 7.67 7.34
CA ARG A 22 -21.11 8.39 8.03
C ARG A 22 -19.98 7.44 8.44
N SER A 23 -20.29 6.26 8.96
CA SER A 23 -19.28 5.27 9.33
C SER A 23 -18.46 4.82 8.13
N ASP A 24 -19.10 4.64 6.97
CA ASP A 24 -18.42 4.29 5.73
C ASP A 24 -17.48 5.43 5.29
N LEU A 25 -17.96 6.68 5.32
CA LEU A 25 -17.13 7.84 5.03
C LEU A 25 -15.91 7.92 5.97
N GLU A 26 -16.10 7.77 7.28
CA GLU A 26 -14.99 7.77 8.24
C GLU A 26 -14.02 6.61 7.99
N GLY A 27 -14.52 5.44 7.58
CA GLY A 27 -13.71 4.32 7.12
C GLY A 27 -12.82 4.68 5.93
N VAL A 28 -13.38 5.34 4.92
CA VAL A 28 -12.65 5.82 3.74
C VAL A 28 -11.64 6.90 4.13
N LEU A 29 -12.06 7.93 4.87
CA LEU A 29 -11.19 9.04 5.28
C LEU A 29 -10.00 8.55 6.09
N ARG A 30 -10.21 7.59 7.01
CA ARG A 30 -9.13 6.97 7.78
C ARG A 30 -8.09 6.28 6.89
N LYS A 31 -8.52 5.62 5.81
CA LYS A 31 -7.61 5.02 4.82
C LYS A 31 -6.89 6.07 3.97
N CYS A 32 -7.54 7.21 3.70
CA CYS A 32 -6.96 8.31 2.91
C CYS A 32 -5.98 9.19 3.71
N ARG A 33 -6.20 9.38 5.02
CA ARG A 33 -5.40 10.29 5.87
C ARG A 33 -3.88 10.11 5.73
N PRO A 34 -3.31 8.89 5.75
CA PRO A 34 -1.86 8.71 5.60
C PRO A 34 -1.33 9.24 4.26
N TRP A 35 -2.13 9.15 3.19
CA TRP A 35 -1.75 9.66 1.87
C TRP A 35 -1.88 11.17 1.80
N LEU A 36 -2.96 11.73 2.34
CA LEU A 36 -3.17 13.19 2.37
C LEU A 36 -2.16 13.92 3.26
N ALA A 37 -1.56 13.23 4.23
CA ALA A 37 -0.51 13.77 5.09
C ALA A 37 0.88 13.83 4.41
N ARG A 38 0.99 13.36 3.15
CA ARG A 38 2.25 13.33 2.39
C ARG A 38 2.21 14.34 1.25
N SER A 39 3.38 14.92 0.93
CA SER A 39 3.54 15.74 -0.27
C SER A 39 3.53 14.89 -1.54
N ASP A 40 3.28 15.52 -2.68
CA ASP A 40 3.39 14.86 -3.98
C ASP A 40 4.77 14.21 -4.16
N ASP A 41 5.86 14.90 -3.81
CA ASP A 41 7.22 14.35 -3.89
C ASP A 41 7.41 13.09 -3.03
N GLN A 42 6.81 13.05 -1.83
CA GLN A 42 6.87 11.87 -0.97
C GLN A 42 6.10 10.69 -1.58
N ILE A 43 4.97 10.94 -2.24
CA ILE A 43 4.17 9.91 -2.91
C ILE A 43 4.89 9.43 -4.17
N TRP A 44 5.36 10.36 -5.01
CA TRP A 44 6.11 10.05 -6.23
C TRP A 44 7.42 9.30 -5.94
N GLY A 45 8.08 9.62 -4.83
CA GLY A 45 9.29 8.92 -4.38
C GLY A 45 9.09 7.45 -4.00
N LEU A 46 7.86 6.97 -3.82
CA LEU A 46 7.58 5.55 -3.56
C LEU A 46 7.68 4.69 -4.82
N ALA A 47 7.47 5.28 -6.00
CA ALA A 47 7.55 4.60 -7.27
C ALA A 47 9.01 4.49 -7.74
N THR A 48 9.53 3.26 -7.80
CA THR A 48 10.87 3.00 -8.35
C THR A 48 10.89 3.13 -9.87
N GLY A 49 12.02 3.54 -10.46
CA GLY A 49 12.21 3.57 -11.92
C GLY A 49 11.99 2.22 -12.60
N GLN A 50 11.74 2.22 -13.91
CA GLN A 50 11.47 0.97 -14.67
C GLN A 50 12.66 0.00 -14.75
N SER A 51 13.88 0.46 -14.49
CA SER A 51 15.12 -0.33 -14.42
C SER A 51 15.11 -1.30 -13.24
N VAL A 52 14.39 -0.98 -12.16
CA VAL A 52 14.29 -1.81 -10.95
C VAL A 52 13.34 -2.98 -11.22
N PRO A 53 13.82 -4.25 -11.17
CA PRO A 53 12.96 -5.41 -11.33
C PRO A 53 11.89 -5.47 -10.24
N ARG A 54 10.67 -5.82 -10.61
CA ARG A 54 9.53 -5.95 -9.70
C ARG A 54 8.80 -7.26 -9.94
N GLY A 55 8.35 -7.89 -8.85
CA GLY A 55 7.50 -9.08 -8.87
C GLY A 55 6.26 -8.86 -8.02
N ILE A 56 5.16 -9.54 -8.38
CA ILE A 56 3.89 -9.49 -7.64
C ILE A 56 3.86 -10.46 -6.44
N HIS A 57 4.81 -11.39 -6.36
CA HIS A 57 4.96 -12.34 -5.27
C HIS A 57 6.38 -12.28 -4.71
N VAL A 58 6.51 -12.38 -3.38
CA VAL A 58 7.82 -12.53 -2.70
C VAL A 58 8.42 -13.88 -3.08
N ASN A 59 7.65 -14.96 -2.89
CA ASN A 59 7.95 -16.30 -3.38
C ASN A 59 6.60 -17.02 -3.59
N PRO A 60 6.17 -17.25 -4.85
CA PRO A 60 4.85 -17.82 -5.12
C PRO A 60 4.72 -19.29 -4.70
N ASP A 61 5.83 -20.03 -4.65
CA ASP A 61 5.82 -21.47 -4.36
C ASP A 61 5.84 -21.73 -2.84
N LEU A 62 6.71 -21.01 -2.13
CA LEU A 62 7.01 -21.23 -0.72
C LEU A 62 6.31 -20.23 0.22
N GLY A 63 5.89 -19.06 -0.25
CA GLY A 63 5.28 -18.03 0.59
C GLY A 63 6.31 -17.23 1.41
N CYS A 64 6.09 -17.12 2.72
CA CYS A 64 6.98 -16.36 3.58
C CYS A 64 8.31 -17.09 3.79
N PRO A 65 9.48 -16.41 3.70
CA PRO A 65 10.76 -17.07 3.95
C PRO A 65 10.92 -17.67 5.36
N GLN A 66 10.12 -17.24 6.34
CA GLN A 66 10.15 -17.74 7.72
C GLN A 66 9.09 -18.82 7.99
N CYS A 67 7.81 -18.51 7.76
CA CYS A 67 6.69 -19.40 8.11
C CYS A 67 6.11 -20.14 6.89
N GLY A 68 6.74 -20.04 5.72
CA GLY A 68 6.30 -20.70 4.51
C GLY A 68 4.88 -20.30 4.08
N ARG A 69 4.08 -21.31 3.73
CA ARG A 69 2.73 -21.14 3.20
C ARG A 69 1.69 -20.70 4.23
N GLU A 70 2.04 -20.64 5.52
CA GLU A 70 1.18 -20.14 6.59
C GLU A 70 0.66 -18.72 6.33
N VAL A 71 1.46 -17.91 5.64
CA VAL A 71 1.08 -16.56 5.24
C VAL A 71 -0.19 -16.52 4.38
N TYR A 72 -0.47 -17.58 3.60
CA TYR A 72 -1.62 -17.61 2.70
C TYR A 72 -2.96 -17.90 3.38
N ARG A 73 -2.96 -18.22 4.68
CA ARG A 73 -4.20 -18.25 5.48
C ARG A 73 -4.90 -16.89 5.53
N PHE A 74 -4.17 -15.81 5.24
CA PHE A 74 -4.65 -14.44 5.20
C PHE A 74 -5.05 -13.96 3.78
N GLY A 75 -5.00 -14.85 2.77
CA GLY A 75 -5.43 -14.58 1.40
C GLY A 75 -4.30 -14.61 0.36
N ASN A 76 -4.62 -14.24 -0.89
CA ASN A 76 -3.69 -14.35 -2.04
C ASN A 76 -2.59 -13.28 -2.06
N TYR A 77 -2.88 -12.09 -1.52
CA TYR A 77 -1.91 -10.98 -1.36
C TYR A 77 -1.85 -10.58 0.11
N PRO A 78 -1.31 -11.46 0.98
CA PRO A 78 -1.49 -11.34 2.43
C PRO A 78 -0.53 -10.35 3.10
N TRP A 79 0.33 -9.66 2.34
CA TRP A 79 1.43 -8.90 2.90
C TRP A 79 0.98 -7.51 3.40
N ASP A 80 1.34 -7.19 4.64
CA ASP A 80 1.05 -5.89 5.23
C ASP A 80 2.07 -4.85 4.75
N ILE A 81 1.56 -3.68 4.34
CA ILE A 81 2.34 -2.56 3.84
C ILE A 81 2.29 -1.42 4.85
N CYS A 82 3.44 -0.80 5.12
CA CYS A 82 3.56 0.36 6.00
C CYS A 82 4.21 1.52 5.27
N LEU A 83 3.51 2.65 5.13
CA LEU A 83 4.07 3.84 4.46
C LEU A 83 5.21 4.51 5.25
N GLU A 84 5.38 4.19 6.52
CA GLU A 84 6.54 4.62 7.34
C GLU A 84 7.78 3.75 7.09
N ARG A 85 7.61 2.60 6.43
CA ARG A 85 8.68 1.66 6.06
C ARG A 85 8.55 1.33 4.57
N PRO A 86 8.83 2.28 3.66
CA PRO A 86 8.65 2.07 2.23
C PRO A 86 9.45 0.87 1.74
N TRP A 87 8.88 0.15 0.76
CA TRP A 87 9.46 -1.06 0.16
C TRP A 87 9.70 -2.23 1.13
N LYS A 88 9.09 -2.18 2.32
CA LYS A 88 9.03 -3.30 3.26
C LYS A 88 7.64 -3.91 3.29
N LEU A 89 7.60 -5.23 3.47
CA LEU A 89 6.41 -6.04 3.65
C LEU A 89 6.49 -6.78 4.96
N GLU A 90 5.40 -6.82 5.71
CA GLU A 90 5.29 -7.59 6.95
C GLU A 90 4.41 -8.82 6.72
N CYS A 91 4.84 -9.96 7.26
CA CYS A 91 4.08 -11.20 7.20
C CYS A 91 3.02 -11.22 8.32
N PRO A 92 1.71 -11.22 8.04
CA PRO A 92 0.69 -11.23 9.09
C PRO A 92 0.70 -12.52 9.93
N SER A 93 1.30 -13.59 9.42
CA SER A 93 1.36 -14.88 10.11
C SER A 93 2.45 -14.98 11.17
N CYS A 94 3.58 -14.28 10.99
CA CYS A 94 4.74 -14.41 11.90
C CYS A 94 5.38 -13.07 12.29
N GLY A 95 4.88 -11.94 11.79
CA GLY A 95 5.41 -10.59 12.08
C GLY A 95 6.74 -10.26 11.39
N GLU A 96 7.29 -11.17 10.59
CA GLU A 96 8.57 -10.94 9.94
C GLU A 96 8.50 -9.85 8.85
N ILE A 97 9.49 -8.97 8.84
CA ILE A 97 9.62 -7.88 7.88
C ILE A 97 10.65 -8.23 6.80
N TRP A 98 10.27 -8.03 5.54
CA TRP A 98 11.07 -8.32 4.34
C TRP A 98 11.11 -7.14 3.38
N PRO A 99 12.12 -7.04 2.50
CA PRO A 99 13.38 -7.80 2.57
C PRO A 99 14.21 -7.40 3.81
N LYS A 100 15.23 -8.19 4.17
CA LYS A 100 16.09 -7.87 5.34
C LYS A 100 17.10 -6.75 5.07
N ASN A 101 17.45 -6.53 3.81
CA ASN A 101 18.36 -5.45 3.41
C ASN A 101 17.71 -4.07 3.52
N ASP A 102 18.51 -3.01 3.57
CA ASP A 102 18.01 -1.64 3.46
C ASP A 102 17.86 -1.24 2.00
N PHE A 103 16.75 -1.65 1.38
CA PHE A 103 16.44 -1.28 0.00
C PHE A 103 16.28 0.24 -0.17
N ALA A 104 15.83 0.96 0.85
CA ALA A 104 15.64 2.39 0.77
C ALA A 104 16.98 3.13 0.63
N ALA A 105 17.97 2.75 1.44
CA ALA A 105 19.33 3.27 1.30
C ALA A 105 19.97 2.88 -0.04
N PHE A 106 19.81 1.63 -0.47
CA PHE A 106 20.30 1.16 -1.77
C PHE A 106 19.70 1.96 -2.93
N HIS A 107 18.37 2.08 -2.99
CA HIS A 107 17.67 2.84 -4.03
C HIS A 107 18.13 4.30 -4.05
N LYS A 108 18.19 4.96 -2.88
CA LYS A 108 18.66 6.35 -2.78
C LYS A 108 20.09 6.52 -3.29
N SER A 109 20.97 5.55 -3.03
CA SER A 109 22.38 5.62 -3.45
C SER A 109 22.58 5.53 -4.97
N GLY A 110 21.62 4.93 -5.69
CA GLY A 110 21.68 4.79 -7.15
C GLY A 110 20.92 5.87 -7.92
N LEU A 111 20.28 6.83 -7.25
CA LEU A 111 19.56 7.89 -7.94
C LEU A 111 20.51 8.78 -8.75
N GLY A 112 20.34 8.76 -10.07
CA GLY A 112 21.07 9.59 -11.01
C GLY A 112 20.43 10.96 -11.23
N ARG A 113 20.90 11.66 -12.27
CA ARG A 113 20.30 12.93 -12.72
C ARG A 113 18.83 12.69 -13.11
N GLY A 114 17.92 13.45 -12.50
CA GLY A 114 16.47 13.32 -12.73
C GLY A 114 15.77 12.41 -11.72
N GLY A 115 16.45 11.91 -10.68
CA GLY A 115 15.81 11.14 -9.61
C GLY A 115 15.39 9.73 -10.02
N VAL A 116 16.02 9.18 -11.06
CA VAL A 116 15.78 7.82 -11.56
C VAL A 116 17.00 6.96 -11.26
N PHE A 117 16.76 5.74 -10.80
CA PHE A 117 17.76 4.69 -10.57
C PHE A 117 18.23 4.07 -11.89
#